data_AF-A0A645J9A6-F1
#
_entry.id   AF-A0A645J9A6-F1
#
_cell.length_a   1.000
_cell.length_b   1.000
_cell.length_c   1.000
_cell.angle_alpha   90.00
_cell.angle_beta   90.00
_cell.angle_gamma   90.00
#
_symmetry.space_group_name_H-M   'P 1'
#
loop_
_entity.id
_entity.type
_entity.pdbx_description
1 polymer ?
#
loop_
_entity_poly.entity_id
_entity_poly.type
_entity_poly.pdbx_seq_one_letter_code
_entity_poly.pdbx_strand_id
1 'polypeptide(L)'
;MVVGPGVKTGLNIRMDFQTQMGADIVADAVAALEKFTAPIVTIDMGTAITIGIISHDRTYEGGLLLPGVNVSLEALSRRAAQLPAISLQHPKSLIGKNTEDCMRAGIIYGTAGMLDGVLDRIRDEFRGKTVSVVATGGSAPIIVKYCRNEIVYDKYLLMDGLWTIYQKNR
;
A
#
# COMPACT_ATOMS: atom_id res chain seq x y z
N MET A 1 1.90 -17.72 17.52
CA MET A 1 1.93 -16.33 18.04
C MET A 1 0.98 -15.51 17.19
N VAL A 2 0.20 -14.62 17.80
CA VAL A 2 -0.70 -13.69 17.10
C VAL A 2 -0.14 -12.29 17.33
N VAL A 3 -0.02 -11.48 16.27
CA VAL A 3 0.37 -10.07 16.41
C VAL A 3 -0.87 -9.27 16.81
N GLY A 4 -0.77 -8.58 17.95
CA GLY A 4 -1.86 -7.79 18.52
C GLY A 4 -1.34 -6.94 19.69
N PRO A 5 -2.25 -6.25 20.41
CA PRO A 5 -1.87 -5.39 21.53
C PRO A 5 -0.99 -6.12 22.56
N GLY A 6 0.08 -5.46 23.00
CA GLY A 6 1.01 -5.98 24.01
C GLY A 6 2.20 -6.79 23.46
N VAL A 7 2.22 -7.11 22.16
CA VAL A 7 3.37 -7.75 21.52
C VAL A 7 4.51 -6.74 21.31
N LYS A 8 5.76 -7.13 21.56
CA LYS A 8 6.93 -6.27 21.34
C LYS A 8 7.20 -6.12 19.84
N THR A 9 6.88 -4.95 19.29
CA THR A 9 7.13 -4.64 17.87
C THR A 9 8.41 -3.82 17.67
N GLY A 10 8.76 -2.99 18.66
CA GLY A 10 9.82 -1.98 18.52
C GLY A 10 9.40 -0.77 17.67
N LEU A 11 8.12 -0.71 17.26
CA LEU A 11 7.54 0.39 16.51
C LEU A 11 6.99 1.42 17.50
N ASN A 12 7.45 2.67 17.38
CA ASN A 12 6.79 3.78 18.08
C ASN A 12 5.56 4.19 17.27
N ILE A 13 4.36 4.18 17.86
CA ILE A 13 3.10 4.41 17.15
C ILE A 13 2.42 5.66 17.70
N ARG A 14 2.24 6.67 16.87
CA ARG A 14 1.51 7.91 17.18
C ARG A 14 0.15 7.88 16.51
N MET A 15 -0.73 7.02 17.02
CA MET A 15 -2.15 7.04 16.68
C MET A 15 -2.98 7.12 17.96
N ASP A 16 -4.14 7.78 17.88
CA ASP A 16 -5.07 7.91 19.01
C ASP A 16 -5.51 6.54 19.56
N PHE A 17 -5.69 5.56 18.67
CA PHE A 17 -6.11 4.20 19.03
C PHE A 17 -5.19 3.14 18.42
N GLN A 18 -4.03 2.94 19.05
CA GLN A 18 -3.01 1.97 18.60
C GLN A 18 -3.55 0.54 18.48
N THR A 19 -4.50 0.14 19.33
CA THR A 19 -5.07 -1.22 19.37
C THR A 19 -5.94 -1.56 18.16
N GLN A 20 -6.32 -0.57 17.36
CA GLN A 20 -7.14 -0.74 16.16
C GLN A 20 -6.30 -0.91 14.89
N MET A 21 -4.97 -0.84 14.98
CA MET A 21 -4.12 -1.09 13.82
C MET A 21 -4.14 -2.56 13.42
N GLY A 22 -4.26 -2.79 12.11
CA GLY A 22 -4.10 -4.11 11.52
C GLY A 22 -2.71 -4.69 11.80
N ALA A 23 -2.66 -6.00 12.06
CA ALA A 23 -1.41 -6.72 12.27
C ALA A 23 -0.49 -6.66 11.04
N ASP A 24 -1.10 -6.60 9.85
CA ASP A 24 -0.44 -6.38 8.57
C ASP A 24 0.26 -5.01 8.49
N ILE A 25 -0.44 -3.93 8.83
CA ILE A 25 0.10 -2.56 8.88
C ILE A 25 1.30 -2.49 9.82
N VAL A 26 1.18 -3.09 11.02
CA VAL A 26 2.26 -3.14 12.00
C VAL A 26 3.47 -3.90 11.45
N ALA A 27 3.24 -5.08 10.86
CA ALA A 27 4.29 -5.91 10.32
C ALA A 27 5.03 -5.22 9.16
N ASP A 28 4.31 -4.62 8.21
CA ASP A 28 4.90 -3.88 7.11
C ASP A 28 5.75 -2.71 7.61
N ALA A 29 5.25 -1.95 8.60
CA ALA A 29 5.99 -0.84 9.18
C ALA A 29 7.28 -1.29 9.89
N VAL A 30 7.22 -2.40 10.64
CA VAL A 30 8.39 -3.00 11.28
C VAL A 30 9.41 -3.45 10.23
N ALA A 31 8.99 -4.18 9.19
CA ALA A 31 9.88 -4.61 8.12
C ALA A 31 10.52 -3.44 7.38
N ALA A 32 9.73 -2.40 7.11
CA ALA A 32 10.19 -1.22 6.39
C ALA A 32 11.27 -0.47 7.17
N LEU A 33 11.12 -0.35 8.50
CA LEU A 33 12.11 0.29 9.38
C LEU A 33 13.46 -0.43 9.47
N GLU A 34 13.48 -1.73 9.21
CA GLU A 34 14.71 -2.53 9.18
C GLU A 34 15.42 -2.45 7.82
N LYS A 35 14.67 -2.23 6.73
CA LYS A 35 15.18 -2.28 5.36
C LYS A 35 15.43 -0.91 4.71
N PHE A 36 14.70 0.12 5.11
CA PHE A 36 14.71 1.42 4.45
C PHE A 36 15.03 2.57 5.41
N THR A 37 15.51 3.68 4.86
CA THR A 37 15.84 4.87 5.65
C THR A 37 14.61 5.77 5.80
N ALA A 38 14.33 6.21 7.02
CA ALA A 38 13.21 7.10 7.30
C ALA A 38 13.46 8.55 6.83
N PRO A 39 12.43 9.31 6.42
CA PRO A 39 10.99 8.97 6.41
C PRO A 39 10.61 7.90 5.37
N ILE A 40 9.62 7.06 5.70
CA ILE A 40 9.20 5.90 4.90
C ILE A 40 7.70 5.95 4.65
N VAL A 41 7.30 5.60 3.43
CA VAL A 41 5.92 5.30 3.07
C VAL A 41 5.81 3.82 2.73
N THR A 42 4.95 3.10 3.44
CA THR A 42 4.59 1.70 3.12
C THR A 42 3.26 1.68 2.37
N ILE A 43 3.13 0.82 1.37
CA ILE A 43 1.89 0.67 0.59
C ILE A 43 1.54 -0.82 0.48
N ASP A 44 0.50 -1.31 1.14
CA ASP A 44 -0.01 -2.66 0.91
C ASP A 44 -1.20 -2.63 -0.05
N MET A 45 -1.07 -3.28 -1.21
CA MET A 45 -2.13 -3.38 -2.22
C MET A 45 -2.84 -4.74 -2.18
N GLY A 46 -3.43 -5.04 -1.03
CA GLY A 46 -4.29 -6.19 -0.77
C GLY A 46 -5.76 -5.94 -1.08
N THR A 47 -6.66 -6.39 -0.19
CA THR A 47 -8.12 -6.17 -0.29
C THR A 47 -8.47 -4.68 -0.22
N ALA A 48 -7.78 -3.94 0.64
CA ALA A 48 -7.70 -2.49 0.61
C ALA A 48 -6.31 -2.09 0.15
N ILE A 49 -6.17 -0.86 -0.35
CA ILE A 49 -4.86 -0.22 -0.43
C ILE A 49 -4.66 0.51 0.89
N THR A 50 -3.65 0.12 1.66
CA THR A 50 -3.23 0.84 2.87
C THR A 50 -1.95 1.60 2.57
N ILE A 51 -1.85 2.84 3.06
CA ILE A 51 -0.63 3.65 2.97
C ILE A 51 -0.24 4.02 4.39
N GLY A 52 0.90 3.55 4.88
CA GLY A 52 1.44 3.89 6.20
C GLY A 52 2.56 4.92 6.09
N ILE A 53 2.61 5.87 7.02
CA ILE A 53 3.64 6.91 7.08
C ILE A 53 4.50 6.71 8.33
N ILE A 54 5.81 6.65 8.13
CA ILE A 54 6.82 6.60 9.18
C ILE A 54 7.68 7.86 9.07
N SER A 55 7.68 8.68 10.12
CA SER A 55 8.46 9.92 10.15
C SER A 55 9.96 9.65 10.29
N HIS A 56 10.77 10.70 10.10
CA HIS A 56 12.21 10.66 10.31
C HIS A 56 12.64 10.19 11.70
N ASP A 57 11.80 10.40 12.72
CA ASP A 57 12.01 9.93 14.08
C ASP A 57 11.66 8.44 14.27
N ARG A 58 11.52 7.70 13.16
CA ARG A 58 11.13 6.28 13.12
C ARG A 58 9.81 6.01 13.85
N THR A 59 8.92 6.99 13.85
CA THR A 59 7.59 6.92 14.47
C THR A 59 6.54 6.72 13.39
N TYR A 60 5.65 5.74 13.60
CA TYR A 60 4.48 5.54 12.75
C TYR A 60 3.45 6.64 13.04
N GLU A 61 3.18 7.50 12.08
CA GLU A 61 2.35 8.71 12.25
C GLU A 61 0.89 8.51 11.83
N GLY A 62 0.57 7.39 11.19
CA GLY A 62 -0.76 7.14 10.64
C GLY A 62 -0.70 6.77 9.16
N GLY A 63 -1.81 6.98 8.46
CA GLY A 63 -1.96 6.45 7.11
C GLY A 63 -3.23 6.83 6.37
N LEU A 64 -3.38 6.23 5.19
CA LEU A 64 -4.57 6.32 4.35
C LEU A 64 -5.11 4.91 4.07
N LEU A 65 -6.43 4.82 3.94
CA LEU A 65 -7.14 3.61 3.56
C LEU A 65 -7.96 3.89 2.30
N LEU A 66 -7.74 3.08 1.26
CA LEU A 66 -8.41 3.23 -0.02
C LEU A 66 -8.97 1.89 -0.49
N PRO A 67 -10.01 1.88 -1.34
CA PRO A 67 -10.50 0.65 -1.95
C PRO A 67 -9.39 -0.09 -2.70
N GLY A 68 -9.30 -1.40 -2.52
CA GLY A 68 -8.39 -2.23 -3.30
C GLY A 68 -8.76 -2.27 -4.78
N VAL A 69 -7.78 -2.63 -5.61
CA VAL A 69 -7.94 -2.71 -7.07
C VAL A 69 -9.04 -3.71 -7.45
N ASN A 70 -9.01 -4.92 -6.87
CA ASN A 70 -10.01 -5.95 -7.14
C ASN A 70 -11.40 -5.58 -6.58
N VAL A 71 -11.46 -4.99 -5.39
CA VAL A 71 -12.72 -4.50 -4.79
C VAL A 71 -13.37 -3.43 -5.68
N SER A 72 -12.57 -2.54 -6.26
CA SER A 72 -13.05 -1.49 -7.16
C SER A 72 -13.60 -2.06 -8.47
N LEU A 73 -12.92 -3.04 -9.07
CA LEU A 73 -13.41 -3.76 -10.26
C LEU A 73 -14.70 -4.54 -9.98
N GLU A 74 -14.76 -5.21 -8.83
CA GLU A 74 -15.96 -5.92 -8.38
C GLU A 74 -17.13 -4.97 -8.18
N ALA A 75 -16.90 -3.79 -7.61
CA ALA A 75 -17.92 -2.77 -7.42
C ALA A 75 -18.52 -2.31 -8.75
N LEU A 76 -17.69 -2.04 -9.76
CA LEU A 76 -18.16 -1.69 -11.11
C LEU A 76 -19.04 -2.80 -11.70
N SER A 77 -18.57 -4.05 -11.62
CA SER A 77 -19.25 -5.20 -12.21
C SER A 77 -20.57 -5.54 -11.51
N ARG A 78 -20.68 -5.28 -10.20
CA ARG A 78 -21.88 -5.57 -9.41
C ARG A 78 -22.90 -4.44 -9.39
N ARG A 79 -22.48 -3.18 -9.52
CA ARG A 79 -23.35 -2.01 -9.33
C ARG A 79 -23.76 -1.35 -10.64
N ALA A 80 -23.00 -1.51 -11.72
CA ALA A 80 -23.36 -0.97 -13.02
C ALA A 80 -24.06 -2.01 -13.88
N ALA A 81 -25.14 -1.63 -14.57
CA ALA A 81 -26.03 -2.55 -15.27
C ALA A 81 -25.39 -3.32 -16.45
N GLN A 82 -24.30 -2.82 -17.02
CA GLN A 82 -23.70 -3.37 -18.27
C GLN A 82 -22.18 -3.59 -18.19
N LEU A 83 -21.57 -3.48 -17.00
CA LEU A 83 -20.13 -3.69 -16.87
C LEU A 83 -19.85 -5.17 -16.55
N PRO A 84 -19.06 -5.87 -17.39
CA PRO A 84 -18.76 -7.28 -17.18
C PRO A 84 -17.79 -7.48 -16.01
N ALA A 85 -17.82 -8.65 -15.40
CA ALA A 85 -16.79 -9.07 -14.46
C ALA A 85 -15.47 -9.28 -15.18
N ILE A 86 -14.42 -8.56 -14.76
CA ILE A 86 -13.08 -8.66 -15.33
C ILE A 86 -12.03 -8.90 -14.25
N SER A 87 -10.95 -9.57 -14.63
CA SER A 87 -9.75 -9.75 -13.80
C SER A 87 -8.73 -8.64 -14.04
N LEU A 88 -7.95 -8.32 -13.00
CA LEU A 88 -6.79 -7.44 -13.12
C LEU A 88 -5.72 -8.03 -14.05
N GLN A 89 -5.41 -7.32 -15.14
CA GLN A 89 -4.39 -7.68 -16.12
C GLN A 89 -3.77 -6.41 -16.71
N HIS A 90 -2.54 -6.48 -17.23
CA HIS A 90 -1.91 -5.35 -17.90
C HIS A 90 -2.79 -4.82 -19.06
N PRO A 91 -3.03 -3.49 -19.14
CA PRO A 91 -3.83 -2.91 -20.20
C PRO A 91 -3.02 -2.88 -21.50
N LYS A 92 -3.68 -3.14 -22.63
CA LYS A 92 -3.04 -3.08 -23.96
C LYS A 92 -2.70 -1.65 -24.39
N SER A 93 -3.46 -0.68 -23.91
CA SER A 93 -3.27 0.75 -24.17
C SER A 93 -3.94 1.60 -23.07
N LEU A 94 -3.57 2.87 -22.97
CA LEU A 94 -4.18 3.82 -22.03
C LEU A 94 -5.65 4.12 -22.38
N ILE A 95 -5.99 4.23 -23.67
CA ILE A 95 -7.33 4.55 -24.13
C ILE A 95 -7.98 3.28 -24.69
N GLY A 96 -8.79 2.62 -23.86
CA GLY A 96 -9.53 1.42 -24.22
C GLY A 96 -10.48 1.62 -25.41
N LYS A 97 -10.73 0.52 -26.16
CA LYS A 97 -11.60 0.51 -27.35
C LYS A 97 -12.84 -0.38 -27.21
N ASN A 98 -12.98 -1.04 -26.06
CA ASN A 98 -14.15 -1.78 -25.64
C ASN A 98 -14.29 -1.65 -24.11
N THR A 99 -15.44 -2.06 -23.57
CA THR A 99 -15.77 -1.90 -22.15
C THR A 99 -14.71 -2.50 -21.22
N GLU A 100 -14.25 -3.71 -21.49
CA GLU A 100 -13.26 -4.36 -20.62
C GLU A 100 -11.91 -3.63 -20.63
N ASP A 101 -11.44 -3.22 -21.81
CA ASP A 101 -10.18 -2.48 -21.94
C ASP A 101 -10.28 -1.10 -21.29
N CYS A 102 -11.44 -0.43 -21.39
CA CYS A 102 -11.70 0.83 -20.69
C CYS A 102 -11.66 0.63 -19.17
N MET A 103 -12.27 -0.43 -18.65
CA MET A 103 -12.24 -0.74 -17.22
C MET A 103 -10.83 -1.08 -16.73
N ARG A 104 -10.08 -1.92 -17.46
CA ARG A 104 -8.68 -2.28 -17.11
C ARG A 104 -7.76 -1.08 -17.13
N ALA A 105 -7.80 -0.27 -18.19
CA ALA A 105 -6.98 0.93 -18.28
C ALA A 105 -7.37 1.94 -17.19
N GLY A 106 -8.67 2.15 -16.99
CA GLY A 106 -9.19 3.06 -15.98
C GLY A 106 -8.75 2.71 -14.57
N ILE A 107 -8.85 1.44 -14.16
CA ILE A 107 -8.44 1.07 -12.80
C ILE A 107 -6.91 1.12 -12.64
N ILE A 108 -6.12 0.66 -13.62
CA ILE A 108 -4.67 0.59 -13.47
C ILE A 108 -4.05 1.99 -13.49
N TYR A 109 -4.34 2.79 -14.52
CA TYR A 109 -3.81 4.15 -14.61
C TYR A 109 -4.45 5.09 -13.58
N GLY A 110 -5.71 4.84 -13.22
CA GLY A 110 -6.40 5.58 -12.16
C GLY A 110 -5.75 5.35 -10.79
N THR A 111 -5.52 4.09 -10.40
CA THR A 111 -4.81 3.77 -9.16
C THR A 111 -3.37 4.25 -9.19
N ALA A 112 -2.65 4.10 -10.31
CA ALA A 112 -1.28 4.60 -10.42
C ALA A 112 -1.21 6.13 -10.28
N GLY A 113 -2.08 6.86 -10.97
CA GLY A 113 -2.15 8.33 -10.87
C GLY A 113 -2.61 8.81 -9.49
N MET A 114 -3.50 8.07 -8.83
CA MET A 114 -3.87 8.32 -7.43
C MET A 114 -2.66 8.14 -6.51
N LEU A 115 -1.92 7.04 -6.62
CA LEU A 115 -0.71 6.82 -5.84
C LEU A 115 0.32 7.91 -6.08
N ASP A 116 0.57 8.28 -7.35
CA ASP A 116 1.49 9.36 -7.68
C ASP A 116 1.09 10.67 -7.01
N GLY A 117 -0.16 11.09 -7.18
CA GLY A 117 -0.65 12.34 -6.59
C GLY A 117 -0.66 12.33 -5.06
N VAL A 118 -0.92 11.19 -4.43
CA VAL A 118 -0.87 11.04 -2.97
C VAL A 118 0.59 11.08 -2.49
N LEU A 119 1.50 10.39 -3.16
CA LEU A 119 2.93 10.38 -2.82
C LEU A 119 3.55 11.76 -2.96
N ASP A 120 3.21 12.52 -4.00
CA ASP A 120 3.68 13.89 -4.17
C ASP A 120 3.27 14.77 -2.98
N ARG A 121 2.01 14.66 -2.55
CA ARG A 121 1.49 15.37 -1.35
C ARG A 121 2.19 14.93 -0.07
N ILE A 122 2.46 13.63 0.09
CA ILE A 122 3.20 13.14 1.27
C ILE A 122 4.63 13.68 1.27
N ARG A 123 5.31 13.71 0.11
CA ARG A 123 6.67 14.27 0.02
C ARG A 123 6.71 15.76 0.33
N ASP A 124 5.65 16.49 0.00
CA ASP A 124 5.47 17.89 0.39
C ASP A 124 5.39 18.11 1.91
N GLU A 125 4.98 17.11 2.70
CA GLU A 125 5.03 17.17 4.18
C GLU A 125 6.45 16.93 4.73
N PHE A 126 7.35 16.33 3.94
CA PHE A 126 8.72 15.98 4.33
C PHE A 126 9.79 16.77 3.55
N ARG A 127 9.52 18.02 3.17
CA ARG A 127 10.41 18.84 2.33
C ARG A 127 11.87 18.81 2.78
N GLY A 128 12.77 18.64 1.82
CA GLY A 128 14.21 18.58 2.05
C GLY A 128 14.72 17.22 2.54
N LYS A 129 13.86 16.20 2.66
CA LYS A 129 14.25 14.83 2.99
C LYS A 129 13.90 13.88 1.84
N THR A 130 14.75 12.89 1.62
CA THR A 130 14.43 11.77 0.73
C THR A 130 13.44 10.85 1.44
N VAL A 131 12.29 10.61 0.82
CA VAL A 131 11.26 9.69 1.33
C VAL A 131 11.40 8.34 0.65
N SER A 132 11.69 7.29 1.43
CA SER A 132 11.67 5.92 0.95
C SER A 132 10.23 5.47 0.71
N VAL A 133 9.94 4.84 -0.42
CA VAL A 133 8.60 4.33 -0.73
C VAL A 133 8.68 2.85 -1.09
N VAL A 134 7.98 2.01 -0.33
CA VAL A 134 7.94 0.56 -0.52
C VAL A 134 6.49 0.09 -0.64
N ALA A 135 6.24 -0.82 -1.59
CA ALA A 135 4.94 -1.44 -1.80
C ALA A 135 5.02 -2.98 -1.68
N THR A 136 3.94 -3.56 -1.18
CA THR A 136 3.68 -5.00 -1.12
C THR A 136 2.24 -5.30 -1.55
N GLY A 137 1.81 -6.55 -1.42
CA GLY A 137 0.46 -6.99 -1.75
C GLY A 137 0.31 -7.49 -3.18
N GLY A 138 -0.82 -8.16 -3.43
CA GLY A 138 -1.04 -8.92 -4.67
C GLY A 138 -1.19 -8.06 -5.92
N SER A 139 -1.69 -6.83 -5.78
CA SER A 139 -1.91 -5.94 -6.93
C SER A 139 -0.70 -5.06 -7.26
N ALA A 140 0.24 -4.90 -6.33
CA ALA A 140 1.39 -4.01 -6.47
C ALA A 140 2.29 -4.30 -7.69
N PRO A 141 2.62 -5.56 -8.06
CA PRO A 141 3.44 -5.86 -9.23
C PRO A 141 2.89 -5.30 -10.54
N ILE A 142 1.56 -5.16 -10.63
CA ILE A 142 0.89 -4.62 -11.81
C ILE A 142 0.85 -3.10 -11.73
N ILE A 143 0.39 -2.53 -10.61
CA ILE A 143 0.16 -1.10 -10.46
C ILE A 143 1.45 -0.29 -10.47
N VAL A 144 2.47 -0.71 -9.72
CA VAL A 144 3.73 0.05 -9.56
C VAL A 144 4.43 0.33 -10.89
N LYS A 145 4.28 -0.55 -11.88
CA LYS A 145 4.84 -0.35 -13.23
C LYS A 145 4.26 0.86 -13.99
N TYR A 146 3.09 1.34 -13.58
CA TYR A 146 2.41 2.47 -14.21
C TYR A 146 2.49 3.75 -13.37
N CYS A 147 3.10 3.69 -12.19
CA CYS A 147 3.41 4.87 -11.39
C CYS A 147 4.59 5.62 -11.99
N ARG A 148 4.57 6.95 -11.88
CA ARG A 148 5.68 7.83 -12.25
C ARG A 148 6.69 7.93 -11.12
N ASN A 149 6.20 7.86 -9.89
CA ASN A 149 7.04 7.86 -8.71
C ASN A 149 7.76 6.51 -8.54
N GLU A 150 9.01 6.57 -8.11
CA GLU A 150 9.75 5.37 -7.74
C GLU A 150 9.13 4.75 -6.48
N ILE A 151 8.73 3.50 -6.61
CA ILE A 151 8.15 2.67 -5.56
C ILE A 151 8.85 1.33 -5.61
N VAL A 152 9.55 0.97 -4.54
CA VAL A 152 10.22 -0.33 -4.45
C VAL A 152 9.16 -1.40 -4.18
N TYR A 153 9.06 -2.41 -5.03
CA TYR A 153 8.20 -3.56 -4.74
C TYR A 153 8.95 -4.61 -3.93
N ASP A 154 8.46 -4.92 -2.73
CA ASP A 154 8.96 -6.00 -1.88
C ASP A 154 7.82 -6.99 -1.57
N LYS A 155 7.85 -8.14 -2.26
CA LYS A 155 6.86 -9.21 -2.12
C LYS A 155 6.78 -9.79 -0.70
N TYR A 156 7.88 -9.72 0.06
CA TYR A 156 8.01 -10.41 1.35
C TYR A 156 7.93 -9.47 2.55
N LEU A 157 7.69 -8.17 2.33
CA LEU A 157 7.64 -7.14 3.38
C LEU A 157 6.83 -7.57 4.61
N LEU A 158 5.59 -8.02 4.38
CA LEU A 158 4.68 -8.49 5.44
C LEU A 158 5.27 -9.69 6.20
N MET A 159 5.80 -10.67 5.48
CA MET A 159 6.36 -11.89 6.09
C MET A 159 7.61 -11.57 6.91
N ASP A 160 8.48 -10.71 6.40
CA ASP A 160 9.69 -10.27 7.09
C ASP A 160 9.36 -9.47 8.35
N GLY A 161 8.28 -8.69 8.31
CA GLY A 161 7.74 -7.98 9.47
C GLY A 161 7.24 -8.92 10.55
N LEU A 162 6.39 -9.88 10.18
CA LEU A 162 5.88 -10.91 11.09
C LEU A 162 7.02 -11.73 11.70
N TRP A 163 8.01 -12.10 10.89
CA TRP A 163 9.19 -12.82 11.35
C TRP A 163 10.02 -12.01 12.35
N THR A 164 10.25 -10.73 12.05
CA THR A 164 10.97 -9.81 12.94
C THR A 164 10.24 -9.66 14.28
N ILE A 165 8.92 -9.48 14.25
CA ILE A 165 8.10 -9.40 15.47
C ILE A 165 8.19 -10.72 16.25
N TYR A 166 8.12 -11.87 15.57
CA TYR A 166 8.24 -13.17 16.23
C TYR A 166 9.59 -13.31 16.95
N GLN A 167 10.70 -12.94 16.31
CA GLN A 167 12.02 -13.00 16.92
C GLN A 167 12.15 -12.12 18.18
N LYS A 168 11.51 -10.95 18.22
CA LYS A 168 11.52 -10.04 19.39
C LYS A 168 10.72 -10.55 20.59
N ASN A 169 9.88 -11.58 20.42
CA ASN A 169 8.99 -12.13 21.43
C ASN A 169 9.27 -13.61 21.74
N ARG A 170 10.40 -14.14 21.28
CA ARG A 170 10.91 -15.45 21.70
C ARG A 170 11.60 -15.41 23.05
#